data_AF-A0AA45KFC3-F1
#
_entry.id   AF-A0AA45KFC3-F1
#
_cell.length_a   1.000
_cell.length_b   1.000
_cell.length_c   1.000
_cell.angle_alpha   90.00
_cell.angle_beta   90.00
_cell.angle_gamma   90.00
#
_symmetry.space_group_name_H-M   'P 1'
#
loop_
_entity.id
_entity.type
_entity.pdbx_description
1 polymer ?
#
loop_
_entity_poly.entity_id
_entity_poly.type
_entity_poly.pdbx_seq_one_letter_code
_entity_poly.pdbx_strand_id
1 'polypeptide(L)'
;MELTINDKQYGFKFGVKFVRELDKTYPIMQEGIAFGMGLTAKVIPELKSANVNALATVLYLANRTETPKLSQGDIDNYIDDCEDIEQLFDDVLKELAESNAGKIAMKTVEERVAKAQQAAQNA
;
A
#
# COMPACT_ATOMS: atom_id res chain seq x y z
N MET A 1 -5.82 -1.78 -10.42
CA MET A 1 -6.11 -3.23 -10.49
C MET A 1 -7.58 -3.51 -10.20
N GLU A 2 -8.05 -4.70 -10.56
CA GLU A 2 -9.38 -5.21 -10.26
C GLU A 2 -9.27 -6.60 -9.62
N LEU A 3 -10.09 -6.88 -8.61
CA LEU A 3 -10.17 -8.20 -7.97
C LEU A 3 -11.62 -8.69 -8.00
N THR A 4 -11.79 -10.01 -8.13
CA THR A 4 -13.09 -10.66 -7.97
C THR A 4 -13.21 -11.19 -6.56
N ILE A 5 -14.17 -10.67 -5.79
CA ILE A 5 -14.42 -11.02 -4.39
C ILE A 5 -15.90 -11.36 -4.27
N ASN A 6 -16.25 -12.54 -3.75
CA ASN A 6 -17.64 -13.00 -3.65
C ASN A 6 -18.41 -12.88 -4.98
N ASP A 7 -17.81 -13.38 -6.07
CA ASP A 7 -18.33 -13.37 -7.44
C ASP A 7 -18.63 -11.98 -8.03
N LYS A 8 -18.06 -10.92 -7.44
CA LYS A 8 -18.22 -9.54 -7.91
C LYS A 8 -16.87 -8.90 -8.17
N GLN A 9 -16.79 -8.11 -9.25
CA GLN A 9 -15.61 -7.31 -9.53
C GLN A 9 -15.59 -6.03 -8.68
N TYR A 10 -14.43 -5.74 -8.12
CA TYR A 10 -14.14 -4.53 -7.36
C TYR A 10 -12.89 -3.85 -7.93
N GLY A 11 -12.98 -2.53 -8.12
CA GLY A 11 -11.85 -1.71 -8.52
C GLY A 11 -11.03 -1.24 -7.34
N PHE A 12 -9.71 -1.16 -7.53
CA PHE A 12 -8.75 -0.67 -6.55
C PHE A 12 -7.82 0.36 -7.22
N LYS A 13 -7.86 1.61 -6.73
CA LYS A 13 -7.16 2.73 -7.37
C LYS A 13 -6.11 3.36 -6.48
N PHE A 14 -4.87 3.29 -6.93
CA PHE A 14 -3.69 3.81 -6.25
C PHE A 14 -3.39 5.26 -6.67
N GLY A 15 -4.41 6.11 -6.56
CA GLY A 15 -4.34 7.53 -6.94
C GLY A 15 -4.08 8.47 -5.77
N VAL A 16 -4.08 9.78 -6.03
CA VAL A 16 -3.90 10.81 -5.00
C VAL A 16 -4.96 10.72 -3.88
N LYS A 17 -6.20 10.29 -4.19
CA LYS A 17 -7.23 10.05 -3.17
C LYS A 17 -6.83 8.95 -2.19
N PHE A 18 -6.29 7.84 -2.71
CA PHE A 18 -5.76 6.75 -1.89
C PHE A 18 -4.64 7.26 -0.97
N VAL A 19 -3.64 7.96 -1.53
CA VAL A 19 -2.52 8.52 -0.74
C VAL A 19 -3.02 9.47 0.35
N ARG A 20 -3.99 10.34 0.03
CA ARG A 20 -4.57 11.26 1.01
C ARG A 20 -5.29 10.54 2.15
N GLU A 21 -6.07 9.51 1.86
CA GLU A 21 -6.75 8.74 2.91
C GLU A 21 -5.73 7.99 3.76
N LEU A 22 -4.67 7.48 3.14
CA LEU A 22 -3.58 6.80 3.81
C LEU A 22 -2.83 7.73 4.78
N ASP A 23 -2.49 8.95 4.35
CA ASP A 23 -1.80 9.93 5.18
C ASP A 23 -2.66 10.46 6.33
N LYS A 24 -4.00 10.40 6.21
CA LYS A 24 -4.91 10.68 7.34
C LYS A 24 -4.91 9.56 8.36
N THR A 25 -4.86 8.31 7.90
CA THR A 25 -4.86 7.13 8.78
C THR A 25 -3.50 6.92 9.45
N TYR A 26 -2.40 7.19 8.73
CA TYR A 26 -1.03 6.99 9.20
C TYR A 26 -0.17 8.25 9.02
N PRO A 27 -0.49 9.36 9.72
CA PRO A 27 0.35 10.52 9.72
C PRO A 27 1.68 10.20 10.43
N ILE A 28 2.79 10.68 9.88
CA ILE A 28 4.07 10.63 10.58
C ILE A 28 4.21 11.93 11.35
N MET A 29 4.22 11.85 12.68
CA MET A 29 4.38 13.01 13.56
C MET A 29 5.86 13.31 13.77
N GLN A 30 6.28 14.53 13.42
CA GLN A 30 7.62 15.04 13.70
C GLN A 30 7.48 16.41 14.36
N GLU A 31 8.00 16.56 15.58
CA GLU A 31 7.93 17.80 16.36
C GLU A 31 6.49 18.36 16.50
N GLY A 32 5.49 17.48 16.58
CA GLY A 32 4.08 17.86 16.68
C GLY A 32 3.41 18.22 15.34
N ILE A 33 4.14 18.16 14.23
CA ILE A 33 3.61 18.41 12.88
C ILE A 33 3.35 17.05 12.19
N ALA A 34 2.17 16.91 11.59
CA ALA A 34 1.80 15.73 10.81
C ALA A 34 2.30 15.85 9.37
N PHE A 35 3.11 14.88 8.93
CA PHE A 35 3.62 14.80 7.56
C PHE A 35 2.96 13.66 6.78
N GLY A 36 2.57 13.97 5.54
CA GLY A 36 2.03 13.00 4.57
C GLY A 36 3.14 12.13 3.97
N MET A 37 3.62 11.18 4.76
CA MET A 37 4.68 10.26 4.37
C MET A 37 4.29 8.80 4.60
N GLY A 38 3.02 8.49 4.90
CA GLY A 38 2.59 7.15 5.27
C GLY A 38 2.92 6.12 4.19
N LEU A 39 2.76 6.51 2.91
CA LEU A 39 3.03 5.61 1.78
C LEU A 39 4.52 5.21 1.70
N THR A 40 5.43 6.18 1.86
CA THR A 40 6.88 5.95 1.70
C THR A 40 7.56 5.46 2.98
N ALA A 41 7.10 5.91 4.15
CA ALA A 41 7.75 5.62 5.42
C ALA A 41 7.27 4.32 6.07
N LYS A 42 6.05 3.87 5.74
CA LYS A 42 5.42 2.71 6.38
C LYS A 42 4.95 1.67 5.37
N VAL A 43 4.04 2.06 4.49
CA VAL A 43 3.26 1.10 3.68
C VAL A 43 4.11 0.33 2.68
N ILE A 44 4.91 1.01 1.86
CA ILE A 44 5.77 0.32 0.88
C ILE A 44 6.78 -0.60 1.58
N PRO A 45 7.51 -0.16 2.64
CA PRO A 45 8.36 -1.07 3.42
C PRO A 45 7.62 -2.28 3.99
N GLU A 46 6.44 -2.08 4.56
CA GLU A 46 5.64 -3.16 5.16
C GLU A 46 5.15 -4.17 4.11
N LEU A 47 4.70 -3.71 2.94
CA LEU A 47 4.35 -4.58 1.81
C LEU A 47 5.56 -5.38 1.33
N LYS A 48 6.74 -4.75 1.18
CA LYS A 48 7.98 -5.44 0.81
C LYS A 48 8.46 -6.46 1.86
N SER A 49 7.98 -6.34 3.11
CA SER A 49 8.22 -7.31 4.19
C SER A 49 7.09 -8.33 4.38
N ALA A 50 6.18 -8.45 3.41
CA ALA A 50 5.02 -9.36 3.44
C ALA A 50 4.10 -9.15 4.66
N ASN A 51 3.92 -7.89 5.10
CA ASN A 51 3.01 -7.57 6.20
C ASN A 51 1.55 -7.62 5.72
N VAL A 52 0.81 -8.66 6.13
CA VAL A 52 -0.58 -8.88 5.73
C VAL A 52 -1.54 -7.78 6.18
N ASN A 53 -1.30 -7.16 7.35
CA ASN A 53 -2.11 -6.03 7.81
C ASN A 53 -1.92 -4.80 6.89
N ALA A 54 -0.71 -4.57 6.39
CA ALA A 54 -0.46 -3.52 5.41
C ALA A 54 -1.16 -3.81 4.07
N LEU A 55 -1.16 -5.07 3.61
CA LEU A 55 -1.89 -5.49 2.42
C LEU A 55 -3.40 -5.21 2.54
N ALA A 56 -4.02 -5.66 3.64
CA ALA A 56 -5.44 -5.45 3.92
C ALA A 56 -5.81 -3.97 3.96
N THR A 57 -4.99 -3.18 4.66
CA THR A 57 -5.15 -1.71 4.75
C THR A 57 -5.08 -1.05 3.37
N VAL A 58 -4.11 -1.45 2.55
CA VAL A 58 -3.89 -0.86 1.23
C VAL A 58 -5.05 -1.17 0.31
N LEU A 59 -5.50 -2.42 0.25
CA LEU A 59 -6.66 -2.82 -0.55
C LEU A 59 -7.92 -2.07 -0.08
N TYR A 60 -8.13 -1.95 1.22
CA TYR A 60 -9.28 -1.22 1.77
C TYR A 60 -9.28 0.25 1.37
N LEU A 61 -8.16 0.95 1.54
CA LEU A 61 -8.05 2.35 1.16
C LEU A 61 -8.13 2.56 -0.36
N ALA A 62 -7.59 1.64 -1.15
CA ALA A 62 -7.62 1.72 -2.61
C ALA A 62 -9.01 1.47 -3.18
N ASN A 63 -9.82 0.59 -2.56
CA ASN A 63 -11.20 0.37 -2.95
C ASN A 63 -12.14 1.49 -2.44
N ARG A 64 -11.86 2.11 -1.30
CA ARG A 64 -12.68 3.21 -0.75
C ARG A 64 -12.87 4.40 -1.70
N THR A 65 -11.96 4.58 -2.66
CA THR A 65 -12.05 5.64 -3.66
C THR A 65 -12.97 5.28 -4.84
N GLU A 66 -13.39 4.02 -4.93
CA GLU A 66 -14.15 3.43 -6.01
C GLU A 66 -15.56 3.01 -5.55
N THR A 67 -16.37 2.55 -6.50
CA THR A 67 -17.71 1.97 -6.27
C THR A 67 -17.81 0.72 -7.15
N PRO A 68 -18.28 -0.43 -6.62
CA PRO A 68 -18.77 -0.66 -5.26
C PRO A 68 -17.66 -0.67 -4.19
N LYS A 69 -18.05 -0.40 -2.94
CA LYS A 69 -17.16 -0.38 -1.78
C LYS A 69 -17.26 -1.69 -0.99
N LEU A 70 -16.11 -2.19 -0.56
CA LEU A 70 -15.96 -3.33 0.33
C LEU A 70 -15.89 -2.84 1.78
N SER A 71 -16.35 -3.67 2.70
CA SER A 71 -16.02 -3.51 4.12
C SER A 71 -14.58 -3.98 4.38
N GLN A 72 -14.01 -3.59 5.53
CA GLN A 72 -12.71 -4.13 5.95
C GLN A 72 -12.78 -5.66 6.10
N GLY A 73 -13.86 -6.18 6.71
CA GLY A 73 -14.05 -7.62 6.89
C GLY A 73 -14.15 -8.40 5.58
N ASP A 74 -14.75 -7.83 4.52
CA ASP A 74 -14.77 -8.49 3.21
C ASP A 74 -13.37 -8.64 2.62
N ILE A 75 -12.48 -7.67 2.86
CA ILE A 75 -11.09 -7.69 2.40
C ILE A 75 -10.25 -8.63 3.24
N ASP A 76 -10.43 -8.61 4.57
CA ASP A 76 -9.74 -9.50 5.48
C ASP A 76 -10.06 -10.96 5.14
N ASN A 77 -11.35 -11.29 4.98
CA ASN A 77 -11.78 -12.64 4.58
C ASN A 77 -11.22 -13.02 3.20
N TYR A 78 -11.21 -12.11 2.24
CA TYR A 78 -10.62 -12.37 0.93
C TYR A 78 -9.12 -12.70 1.01
N ILE A 79 -8.38 -12.03 1.90
CA ILE A 79 -6.94 -12.29 2.12
C ILE A 79 -6.75 -13.63 2.84
N ASP A 80 -7.56 -13.94 3.85
CA ASP A 80 -7.51 -15.20 4.59
C ASP A 80 -7.81 -16.41 3.70
N ASP A 81 -8.74 -16.26 2.75
CA ASP A 81 -9.12 -17.30 1.77
C ASP A 81 -8.28 -17.26 0.47
N CYS A 82 -7.28 -16.38 0.38
CA CYS A 82 -6.45 -16.22 -0.81
C CYS A 82 -5.53 -17.43 -1.00
N GLU A 83 -5.70 -18.16 -2.10
CA GLU A 83 -4.84 -19.32 -2.42
C GLU A 83 -3.37 -18.93 -2.63
N ASP A 84 -3.14 -17.77 -3.26
CA ASP A 84 -1.80 -17.27 -3.59
C ASP A 84 -1.62 -15.83 -3.10
N ILE A 85 -1.39 -15.71 -1.79
CA ILE A 85 -1.16 -14.41 -1.15
C ILE A 85 0.15 -13.76 -1.63
N GLU A 86 1.15 -14.55 -2.04
CA GLU A 86 2.41 -14.02 -2.57
C GLU A 86 2.17 -13.27 -3.88
N GLN A 87 1.41 -13.87 -4.80
CA GLN A 87 1.00 -13.20 -6.04
C GLN A 87 0.16 -11.94 -5.76
N LEU A 88 -0.71 -11.96 -4.74
CA LEU A 88 -1.50 -10.79 -4.35
C LEU A 88 -0.62 -9.63 -3.86
N PHE A 89 0.43 -9.91 -3.09
CA PHE A 89 1.42 -8.90 -2.71
C PHE A 89 2.13 -8.32 -3.94
N ASP A 90 2.58 -9.19 -4.85
CA ASP A 90 3.28 -8.79 -6.07
C ASP A 90 2.41 -7.91 -6.96
N ASP A 91 1.13 -8.26 -7.13
CA ASP A 91 0.16 -7.49 -7.90
C ASP A 91 -0.06 -6.10 -7.31
N VAL A 92 -0.22 -6.00 -5.99
CA VAL A 92 -0.38 -4.71 -5.29
C VAL A 92 0.87 -3.85 -5.40
N LEU A 93 2.06 -4.45 -5.23
CA LEU A 93 3.35 -3.74 -5.38
C LEU A 93 3.56 -3.26 -6.82
N LYS A 94 3.22 -4.09 -7.80
CA LYS A 94 3.31 -3.75 -9.22
C LYS A 94 2.35 -2.60 -9.57
N GLU A 95 1.10 -2.69 -9.16
CA GLU A 95 0.11 -1.64 -9.43
C GLU A 95 0.51 -0.31 -8.76
N LEU A 96 1.06 -0.35 -7.54
CA LEU A 96 1.66 0.83 -6.90
C LEU A 96 2.80 1.42 -7.74
N ALA A 97 3.71 0.58 -8.23
CA ALA A 97 4.85 1.00 -9.05
C ALA A 97 4.46 1.55 -10.43
N GLU A 98 3.36 1.08 -11.01
CA GLU A 98 2.84 1.55 -12.30
C GLU A 98 1.94 2.78 -12.16
N SER A 99 1.31 2.97 -10.98
CA SER A 99 0.44 4.12 -10.72
C SER A 99 1.18 5.45 -10.73
N ASN A 100 0.54 6.51 -11.25
CA ASN A 100 1.16 7.85 -11.28
C ASN A 100 1.50 8.40 -9.89
N ALA A 101 0.70 8.09 -8.87
CA ALA A 101 0.95 8.56 -7.51
C ALA A 101 1.98 7.67 -6.78
N GLY A 102 1.91 6.35 -6.97
CA GLY A 102 2.77 5.39 -6.29
C GLY A 102 4.18 5.27 -6.89
N LYS A 103 4.37 5.45 -8.21
CA LYS A 103 5.69 5.31 -8.86
C LYS A 103 6.77 6.23 -8.28
N ILE A 104 6.40 7.46 -7.92
CA ILE A 104 7.31 8.42 -7.30
C ILE A 104 7.65 7.97 -5.87
N ALA A 105 6.66 7.45 -5.14
CA ALA A 105 6.85 6.92 -3.79
C ALA A 105 7.76 5.68 -3.80
N MET A 106 7.54 4.73 -4.71
CA MET A 106 8.36 3.52 -4.87
C MET A 106 9.83 3.87 -5.11
N LYS A 107 10.10 4.74 -6.09
CA LYS A 107 11.46 5.22 -6.37
C LYS A 107 12.09 5.90 -5.16
N THR A 108 11.34 6.73 -4.45
CA THR A 108 11.82 7.41 -3.23
C THR A 108 12.24 6.40 -2.15
N VAL A 109 11.46 5.33 -1.96
CA VAL A 109 11.78 4.28 -0.99
C VAL A 109 13.04 3.52 -1.40
N GLU A 110 13.15 3.14 -2.66
CA GLU A 110 14.33 2.43 -3.19
C GLU A 110 15.61 3.24 -3.04
N GLU A 111 15.57 4.53 -3.36
CA GLU A 111 16.71 5.43 -3.15
C GLU A 111 17.09 5.55 -1.67
N ARG A 112 16.11 5.59 -0.75
CA ARG A 112 16.36 5.63 0.70
C ARG A 112 17.00 4.34 1.19
N VAL A 113 16.48 3.18 0.75
CA VAL A 113 17.03 1.86 1.11
C VAL A 113 18.46 1.72 0.60
N ALA A 114 18.72 2.07 -0.67
CA ALA A 114 20.07 2.02 -1.24
C ALA A 114 21.06 2.91 -0.47
N LYS A 115 20.66 4.13 -0.10
CA LYS A 115 21.48 5.04 0.72
C LYS A 115 21.75 4.46 2.12
N ALA A 116 20.75 3.87 2.76
CA ALA A 116 20.90 3.26 4.08
C ALA A 116 21.85 2.05 4.05
N GLN A 117 21.75 1.21 3.02
CA GLN A 117 22.65 0.08 2.80
C GLN A 117 24.10 0.54 2.57
N GLN A 118 24.31 1.57 1.74
CA GLN A 118 25.64 2.15 1.52
C GLN A 118 26.25 2.73 2.80
N ALA A 119 25.45 3.44 3.60
CA ALA A 119 25.90 3.97 4.88
C ALA A 119 26.29 2.86 5.86
N ALA A 120 25.51 1.78 5.93
CA ALA A 120 25.79 0.63 6.79
C ALA A 120 27.02 -0.18 6.36
N GLN A 121 27.35 -0.20 5.07
CA GLN A 121 28.55 -0.87 4.54
C GLN A 121 29.85 -0.07 4.80
N ASN A 122 29.74 1.24 5.03
CA ASN A 122 30.87 2.15 5.24
C ASN A 122 31.10 2.51 6.71
N ALA A 123 30.31 1.96 7.63
CA ALA A 123 30.39 2.14 9.08
C ALA A 123 31.07 0.94 9.75
#